data_AF-A0A2G9RAW1-F1
#
_entry.id   AF-A0A2G9RAW1-F1
#
_cell.length_a   1.000
_cell.length_b   1.000
_cell.length_c   1.000
_cell.angle_alpha   90.00
_cell.angle_beta   90.00
_cell.angle_gamma   90.00
#
_symmetry.space_group_name_H-M   'P 1'
#
loop_
_entity.id
_entity.type
_entity.pdbx_description
1 polymer ?
#
loop_
_entity_poly.entity_id
_entity_poly.type
_entity_poly.pdbx_seq_one_letter_code
_entity_poly.pdbx_strand_id
1 'polypeptide(L)'
;GHKIYDPLTPVFHNFIKVALTKNPKKRPTAERLLTHTLVAQGGLSRFQALELLDKVNNPDHHHHYIEPDEDDLEPVLAVRHTIRSTNKGVRAERTASELN
;
A
#
# COMPACT_ATOMS: atom_id res chain seq x y z
N GLY A 1 25.67 -26.37 7.92
CA GLY A 1 26.01 -25.53 6.76
C GLY A 1 24.87 -24.56 6.52
N HIS A 2 25.13 -23.26 6.62
CA HIS A 2 24.13 -22.23 6.34
C HIS A 2 23.76 -22.26 4.86
N LYS A 3 22.52 -22.63 4.54
CA LYS A 3 21.96 -22.40 3.21
C LYS A 3 21.70 -20.89 3.12
N ILE A 4 22.48 -20.19 2.31
CA ILE A 4 22.14 -18.83 1.88
C ILE A 4 20.84 -18.98 1.10
N TYR A 5 19.74 -18.53 1.67
CA TYR A 5 18.48 -18.46 0.95
C TYR A 5 18.64 -17.40 -0.13
N ASP A 6 18.47 -17.81 -1.38
CA ASP A 6 18.35 -16.86 -2.46
C ASP A 6 16.93 -16.25 -2.38
N PRO A 7 16.81 -14.93 -2.18
CA PRO A 7 15.50 -14.29 -2.02
C PRO A 7 14.67 -14.28 -3.30
N LEU A 8 15.25 -14.67 -4.45
CA LEU A 8 14.60 -14.60 -5.74
C LEU A 8 13.90 -15.92 -6.10
N THR A 9 12.80 -15.82 -6.85
CA THR A 9 12.06 -17.01 -7.27
C THR A 9 12.84 -17.80 -8.32
N PRO A 10 12.68 -19.13 -8.41
CA PRO A 10 13.33 -19.93 -9.45
C PRO A 10 13.02 -19.45 -10.88
N VAL A 11 11.82 -18.89 -11.10
CA VAL A 11 11.40 -18.30 -12.38
C VAL A 11 12.26 -17.07 -12.71
N PHE A 12 12.47 -16.19 -11.73
CA PHE A 12 13.33 -15.02 -11.90
C PHE A 12 14.79 -15.43 -12.15
N HIS A 13 15.32 -16.39 -11.38
CA HIS A 13 16.66 -16.93 -11.61
C HIS A 13 16.86 -17.46 -13.03
N ASN A 14 15.90 -18.25 -13.51
CA ASN A 14 15.98 -18.80 -14.85
C ASN A 14 15.94 -17.70 -15.91
N PHE A 15 15.11 -16.67 -15.74
CA PHE A 15 15.09 -15.53 -16.65
C PHE A 15 16.46 -14.86 -16.76
N ILE A 16 17.09 -14.55 -15.62
CA ILE A 16 18.43 -13.94 -15.59
C ILE A 16 19.46 -14.84 -16.27
N LYS A 17 19.45 -16.15 -15.97
CA LYS A 17 20.34 -17.12 -16.61
C LYS A 17 20.20 -17.13 -18.14
N VAL A 18 18.97 -17.09 -18.64
CA VAL A 18 18.66 -17.11 -20.07
C VAL A 18 19.04 -15.78 -20.74
N ALA A 19 18.67 -14.64 -20.14
CA ALA A 19 18.96 -13.30 -20.65
C ALA A 19 20.47 -13.00 -20.68
N LEU A 20 21.22 -13.48 -19.69
CA LEU A 20 22.67 -13.31 -19.58
C LEU A 20 23.49 -14.40 -20.30
N THR A 21 22.92 -15.02 -21.34
CA THR A 21 23.67 -15.98 -22.17
C THR A 21 24.94 -15.32 -22.73
N LYS A 22 26.10 -15.86 -22.34
CA LYS A 22 27.42 -15.30 -22.67
C LYS A 22 27.70 -15.30 -24.17
N ASN A 23 27.40 -16.40 -24.86
CA ASN A 23 27.60 -16.51 -26.30
C ASN A 23 26.55 -15.66 -27.04
N PRO A 24 26.93 -14.59 -27.75
CA PRO A 24 25.97 -13.71 -28.42
C PRO A 24 25.16 -14.43 -29.50
N LYS A 25 25.74 -15.44 -30.17
CA LYS A 25 25.02 -16.22 -31.20
C LYS A 25 23.90 -17.09 -30.62
N LYS A 26 23.97 -17.43 -29.34
CA LYS A 26 22.95 -18.22 -28.63
C LYS A 26 22.08 -17.38 -27.71
N ARG A 27 22.38 -16.08 -27.57
CA ARG A 27 21.60 -15.18 -26.72
C ARG A 27 20.21 -15.01 -27.32
N PRO A 28 19.14 -15.25 -26.54
CA PRO A 28 17.79 -15.04 -27.04
C PRO A 28 17.55 -13.59 -27.48
N THR A 29 16.77 -13.42 -28.55
CA THR A 29 16.28 -12.11 -28.97
C THR A 29 15.30 -11.53 -27.95
N ALA A 30 15.02 -10.23 -28.05
CA ALA A 30 14.00 -9.58 -27.22
C ALA A 30 12.63 -10.28 -27.37
N GLU A 31 12.22 -10.56 -28.62
CA GLU A 31 11.00 -11.32 -28.91
C GLU A 31 10.97 -12.67 -28.18
N ARG A 32 12.08 -13.41 -28.18
CA ARG A 32 12.15 -14.68 -27.45
C ARG A 32 12.06 -14.47 -25.93
N LEU A 33 12.70 -13.45 -25.38
CA LEU A 33 12.62 -13.13 -23.94
C LEU A 33 11.21 -12.72 -23.51
N LEU A 34 10.43 -12.05 -24.36
CA LEU A 34 9.03 -11.71 -24.08
C LEU A 34 8.14 -12.96 -23.88
N THR A 35 8.55 -14.11 -24.42
CA THR A 35 7.83 -15.39 -24.22
C THR A 35 8.18 -16.12 -22.91
N HIS A 36 9.17 -15.65 -22.15
CA HIS A 36 9.56 -16.29 -20.89
C HIS A 36 8.50 -16.09 -19.80
N THR A 37 8.25 -17.10 -18.96
CA THR A 37 7.21 -17.09 -17.92
C THR A 37 7.25 -15.86 -17.01
N LEU A 38 8.44 -15.37 -16.64
CA LEU A 38 8.60 -14.14 -15.85
C LEU A 38 7.90 -12.93 -16.49
N VAL A 39 7.95 -12.80 -17.81
CA VAL A 39 7.41 -11.64 -18.54
C VAL A 39 6.00 -11.92 -19.06
N ALA A 40 5.73 -13.17 -19.45
CA ALA A 40 4.44 -13.59 -19.98
C ALA A 40 3.38 -13.87 -18.90
N GLN A 41 3.71 -13.80 -17.61
CA GLN A 41 2.75 -14.02 -16.52
C GLN A 41 1.59 -13.02 -16.57
N GLY A 42 0.35 -13.53 -16.47
CA GLY A 42 -0.85 -12.71 -16.35
C GLY A 42 -0.90 -12.08 -14.96
N GLY A 43 -0.44 -10.84 -14.83
CA GLY A 43 -0.34 -10.14 -13.55
C GLY A 43 0.58 -8.93 -13.60
N LEU A 44 1.47 -8.87 -14.60
CA LEU A 44 2.22 -7.65 -14.89
C LEU A 44 1.29 -6.60 -15.49
N SER A 45 1.11 -5.50 -14.78
CA SER A 45 0.29 -4.38 -15.21
C SER A 45 0.89 -3.05 -14.76
N ARG A 46 0.40 -1.94 -15.31
CA ARG A 46 0.83 -0.59 -14.93
C ARG A 46 0.63 -0.30 -13.43
N PHE A 47 -0.26 -1.03 -12.75
CA PHE A 47 -0.52 -0.84 -11.33
C PHE A 47 0.74 -1.02 -10.47
N GLN A 48 1.59 -2.00 -10.77
CA GLN A 48 2.84 -2.22 -10.03
C GLN A 48 3.79 -1.01 -10.16
N ALA A 49 3.82 -0.37 -11.33
CA ALA A 49 4.61 0.85 -11.52
C ALA A 49 4.02 2.04 -10.77
N LEU A 50 2.69 2.15 -10.70
CA LEU A 50 2.02 3.19 -9.91
C LEU A 50 2.28 3.01 -8.42
N GLU A 51 2.23 1.78 -7.91
CA GLU A 51 2.54 1.47 -6.51
C GLU A 51 3.98 1.86 -6.15
N LEU A 52 4.94 1.64 -7.06
CA LEU A 52 6.31 2.09 -6.88
C LEU A 52 6.43 3.63 -6.87
N LEU A 53 5.70 4.32 -7.74
CA LEU A 53 5.67 5.79 -7.76
C LEU A 53 5.07 6.35 -6.47
N ASP A 54 3.97 5.76 -6.01
CA ASP A 54 3.31 6.17 -4.76
C ASP A 54 4.25 6.00 -3.56
N LYS A 55 4.92 4.85 -3.44
CA LYS A 55 5.91 4.59 -2.38
C LYS A 55 7.07 5.59 -2.36
N VAL A 56 7.52 6.05 -3.53
CA VAL A 56 8.61 7.03 -3.63
C VAL A 56 8.13 8.45 -3.30
N ASN A 57 6.91 8.79 -3.70
CA ASN A 57 6.33 10.11 -3.45
C ASN A 57 5.81 10.26 -2.01
N ASN A 58 5.40 9.15 -1.38
CA ASN A 58 4.85 9.08 -0.04
C ASN A 58 5.61 8.03 0.80
N PRO A 59 6.91 8.25 1.11
CA PRO A 59 7.76 7.25 1.76
C PRO A 59 7.29 6.85 3.17
N ASP A 60 6.65 7.77 3.89
CA ASP A 60 6.08 7.52 5.23
C ASP A 60 4.69 6.86 5.16
N HIS A 61 4.08 6.81 3.97
CA HIS A 61 2.79 6.16 3.72
C HIS A 61 2.99 4.71 3.28
N HIS A 62 3.99 4.02 3.85
CA HIS A 62 3.92 2.58 3.83
C HIS A 62 2.65 2.20 4.59
N HIS A 63 1.72 1.57 3.88
CA HIS A 63 0.84 0.60 4.49
C HIS A 63 1.76 -0.37 5.24
N HIS A 64 2.06 -0.05 6.50
CA HIS A 64 2.11 -1.09 7.52
C HIS A 64 0.91 -1.95 7.16
N TYR A 65 1.15 -3.23 6.92
CA TYR A 65 0.07 -4.18 7.09
C TYR A 65 -0.51 -3.82 8.46
N ILE A 66 -1.62 -3.09 8.44
CA ILE A 66 -2.64 -3.22 9.43
C ILE A 66 -2.93 -4.71 9.25
N GLU A 67 -2.24 -5.56 10.03
CA GLU A 67 -2.99 -6.66 10.60
C GLU A 67 -4.26 -5.97 11.06
N PRO A 68 -5.44 -6.32 10.52
CA PRO A 68 -6.62 -5.95 11.26
C PRO A 68 -6.32 -6.50 12.64
N ASP A 69 -6.05 -5.62 13.61
CA ASP A 69 -6.31 -5.97 14.97
C ASP A 69 -7.79 -6.34 14.88
N GLU A 70 -8.08 -7.64 14.84
CA GLU A 70 -9.42 -8.21 14.65
C GLU A 70 -10.37 -7.72 15.78
N ASP A 71 -9.85 -6.94 16.73
CA ASP A 71 -10.54 -6.21 17.79
C ASP A 71 -11.03 -4.79 17.41
N ASP A 72 -10.65 -4.19 16.27
CA ASP A 72 -11.15 -2.85 15.84
C ASP A 72 -12.19 -2.91 14.71
N LEU A 73 -12.86 -4.05 14.55
CA LEU A 73 -14.07 -4.13 13.75
C LEU A 73 -15.30 -3.69 14.58
N GLU A 74 -15.27 -2.50 15.18
CA GLU A 74 -16.51 -1.91 15.69
C GLU A 74 -17.27 -1.32 14.48
N PRO A 75 -18.47 -1.83 14.13
CA PRO A 75 -19.27 -1.20 13.11
C PRO A 75 -19.65 0.19 13.60
N VAL A 76 -19.04 1.22 13.03
CA VAL A 76 -19.46 2.62 13.19
C VAL A 76 -20.83 2.76 12.55
N LEU A 77 -21.86 2.28 13.26
CA LEU A 77 -23.25 2.53 12.95
C LEU A 77 -23.40 4.04 12.95
N ALA A 78 -23.66 4.57 11.76
CA ALA A 78 -23.86 5.98 11.48
C ALA A 78 -25.03 6.55 12.31
N VAL A 79 -24.79 6.83 13.59
CA VAL A 79 -25.64 7.67 14.40
C VAL A 79 -25.16 9.09 14.14
N ARG A 80 -25.95 9.82 13.35
CA ARG A 80 -25.75 11.25 13.13
C ARG A 80 -25.61 11.94 14.49
N HIS A 81 -24.44 12.51 14.75
CA HIS A 81 -24.19 13.37 15.89
C HIS A 81 -25.18 14.54 15.87
N THR A 82 -26.29 14.42 16.58
CA THR A 82 -27.18 15.56 16.85
C THR A 82 -26.80 16.13 18.21
N ILE A 83 -26.57 17.44 18.25
CA ILE A 83 -26.15 18.15 19.45
C ILE A 83 -27.35 18.22 20.39
N ARG A 84 -27.28 17.51 21.52
CA ARG A 84 -28.28 17.59 22.59
C ARG A 84 -28.05 18.87 23.38
N SER A 85 -28.94 19.85 23.25
CA SER A 85 -28.95 21.01 24.14
C SER A 85 -29.29 20.55 25.55
N THR A 86 -28.35 20.72 26.48
CA THR A 86 -28.65 20.62 27.91
C THR A 86 -28.66 22.02 28.48
N ASN A 87 -29.84 22.62 28.56
CA ASN A 87 -30.08 23.84 29.33
C ASN A 87 -29.95 23.51 30.82
N LYS A 88 -28.72 23.57 31.35
CA LYS A 88 -28.50 23.69 32.80
C LYS A 88 -28.37 25.18 33.09
N GLY A 89 -29.47 25.78 33.55
CA GLY A 89 -29.49 27.14 34.05
C GLY A 89 -28.48 27.32 35.17
N VAL A 90 -27.36 27.96 34.86
CA VAL A 90 -26.48 28.61 35.82
C VAL A 90 -26.55 30.09 35.50
N ARG A 91 -27.35 30.77 36.33
CA ARG A 91 -27.31 32.21 36.66
C ARG A 91 -26.44 33.02 35.71
N ALA A 92 -27.06 33.64 34.70
CA ALA A 92 -26.41 34.63 33.85
C ALA A 92 -25.72 35.67 34.74
N GLU A 93 -24.39 35.71 34.69
CA GLU A 93 -23.66 36.90 35.10
C GLU A 93 -24.03 37.98 34.09
N ARG A 94 -24.89 38.89 34.54
CA ARG A 94 -25.24 40.10 33.80
C ARG A 94 -23.94 40.84 33.51
N THR A 95 -23.68 41.10 32.23
CA THR A 95 -22.59 41.96 31.79
C THR A 95 -22.85 43.38 32.28
N ALA A 96 -21.78 44.13 32.61
CA ALA A 96 -21.83 45.47 33.20
C ALA A 96 -22.46 46.57 32.31
N SER A 97 -23.17 46.19 31.25
CA SER A 97 -23.85 47.06 30.28
C SER A 97 -25.39 47.14 30.46
N GLU A 98 -25.97 46.49 31.48
CA GLU A 98 -27.43 46.50 31.72
C GLU A 98 -27.91 47.46 32.83
N LEU A 99 -27.07 48.38 33.31
CA LEU A 99 -27.49 49.43 34.26
C LEU A 99 -27.88 50.71 33.50
N ASN A 100 -29.17 50.83 33.17
CA ASN A 100 -29.90 52.09 33.08
C ASN A 100 -31.41 51.87 33.21
#